data_AF-A0A4R3VQQ3-F1
#
_entry.id   AF-A0A4R3VQQ3-F1
#
_cell.length_a   1.000
_cell.length_b   1.000
_cell.length_c   1.000
_cell.angle_alpha   90.00
_cell.angle_beta   90.00
_cell.angle_gamma   90.00
#
_symmetry.space_group_name_H-M   'P 1'
#
loop_
_entity.id
_entity.type
_entity.pdbx_description
1 polymer ?
#
loop_
_entity_poly.entity_id
_entity_poly.type
_entity_poly.pdbx_seq_one_letter_code
_entity_poly.pdbx_strand_id
1 'polypeptide(L)'
;MFIFTASGEEEDIKTAPVTHLLAIQSKGDLKMTTKALDDWYLADKKDYQVFSEKYPMNGELKEQKDKIIAMRNWCDVMKIRATPTIYVNGQELPDSYRISELKNFF
;
A
#
# COMPACT_ATOMS: atom_id res chain seq x y z
N MET A 1 -10.33 -4.60 -2.10
CA MET A 1 -9.51 -4.15 -3.25
C MET A 1 -8.65 -3.02 -2.75
N PHE A 2 -7.33 -3.17 -2.78
CA PHE A 2 -6.39 -2.10 -2.39
C PHE A 2 -5.90 -1.41 -3.65
N ILE A 3 -5.84 -0.08 -3.64
CA ILE A 3 -5.29 0.74 -4.73
C ILE A 3 -4.06 1.47 -4.19
N PHE A 4 -2.97 1.37 -4.93
CA PHE A 4 -1.71 2.04 -4.62
C PHE A 4 -1.35 3.00 -5.75
N THR A 5 -0.66 4.09 -5.42
CA THR A 5 -0.25 5.15 -6.36
C THR A 5 1.21 5.06 -6.80
N ALA A 6 1.87 3.93 -6.51
CA ALA A 6 3.22 3.67 -7.01
C ALA A 6 3.24 3.70 -8.54
N SER A 7 4.31 4.25 -9.12
CA SER A 7 4.45 4.33 -10.58
C SER A 7 4.77 2.98 -11.21
N GLY A 8 5.45 2.09 -10.49
CA GLY A 8 6.01 0.86 -11.04
C GLY A 8 7.43 1.02 -11.60
N GLU A 9 7.98 2.23 -11.54
CA GLU A 9 9.37 2.54 -11.87
C GLU A 9 10.30 2.28 -10.68
N GLU A 10 11.56 1.98 -10.96
CA GLU A 10 12.55 1.61 -9.94
C GLU A 10 12.95 2.81 -9.06
N GLU A 11 12.91 4.02 -9.61
CA GLU A 11 13.21 5.25 -8.89
C GLU A 11 12.07 5.68 -7.94
N ASP A 12 10.86 5.14 -8.11
CA ASP A 12 9.78 5.39 -7.17
C ASP A 12 9.95 4.50 -5.93
N ILE A 13 10.31 5.14 -4.81
CA ILE A 13 10.48 4.52 -3.50
C ILE A 13 9.24 3.75 -3.02
N LYS A 14 8.05 4.01 -3.59
CA LYS A 14 6.80 3.29 -3.27
C LYS A 14 6.69 1.97 -4.04
N THR A 15 7.35 1.82 -5.18
CA THR A 15 7.23 0.64 -6.05
C THR A 15 7.65 -0.63 -5.32
N ALA A 16 8.79 -0.63 -4.65
CA ALA A 16 9.30 -1.81 -3.94
C ALA A 16 8.35 -2.32 -2.83
N PRO A 17 7.89 -1.50 -1.87
CA PRO A 17 6.95 -1.95 -0.85
C PRO A 17 5.58 -2.31 -1.41
N VAL A 18 5.07 -1.60 -2.43
CA VAL A 18 3.77 -1.92 -3.05
C VAL A 18 3.83 -3.25 -3.80
N THR A 19 4.90 -3.50 -4.57
CA THR A 19 5.16 -4.79 -5.23
C THR A 19 5.11 -5.93 -4.21
N HIS A 20 5.73 -5.70 -3.06
CA HIS A 20 5.81 -6.68 -1.99
C HIS A 20 4.45 -6.95 -1.34
N LEU A 21 3.67 -5.91 -1.04
CA LEU A 21 2.32 -6.05 -0.48
C LEU A 21 1.37 -6.79 -1.44
N LEU A 22 1.47 -6.51 -2.76
CA LEU A 22 0.68 -7.22 -3.77
C LEU A 22 1.07 -8.69 -3.91
N ALA A 23 2.37 -9.01 -3.74
CA ALA A 23 2.85 -10.39 -3.73
C ALA A 23 2.37 -11.16 -2.48
N ILE A 24 2.24 -10.49 -1.33
CA ILE A 24 1.61 -11.10 -0.15
C ILE A 24 0.12 -11.33 -0.42
N GLN A 25 -0.56 -10.32 -0.96
CA GLN A 25 -1.99 -10.40 -1.27
C GLN A 25 -2.32 -11.50 -2.28
N SER A 26 -1.47 -11.75 -3.27
CA SER A 26 -1.71 -12.77 -4.29
C SER A 26 -1.76 -14.20 -3.72
N LYS A 27 -1.23 -14.42 -2.51
CA LYS A 27 -1.33 -15.70 -1.80
C LYS A 27 -2.72 -15.97 -1.22
N GLY A 28 -3.61 -14.97 -1.21
CA GLY A 28 -5.00 -15.12 -0.76
C GLY A 28 -5.19 -15.17 0.75
N ASP A 29 -4.12 -15.06 1.55
CA ASP A 29 -4.21 -14.98 3.00
C ASP A 29 -4.52 -13.54 3.44
N LEU A 30 -5.79 -13.28 3.71
CA LEU A 30 -6.26 -11.96 4.14
C LEU A 30 -5.65 -11.54 5.48
N LYS A 31 -5.46 -12.49 6.42
CA LYS A 31 -4.90 -12.18 7.74
C LYS A 31 -3.44 -11.77 7.62
N MET A 32 -2.67 -12.48 6.80
CA MET A 32 -1.29 -12.13 6.50
C MET A 32 -1.19 -10.80 5.76
N THR A 33 -2.08 -10.56 4.78
CA THR A 33 -2.14 -9.30 4.03
C THR A 33 -2.40 -8.11 4.94
N THR A 34 -3.41 -8.19 5.82
CA THR A 34 -3.71 -7.13 6.80
C THR A 34 -2.53 -6.91 7.74
N LYS A 35 -1.92 -7.98 8.24
CA LYS A 35 -0.76 -7.86 9.13
C LYS A 35 0.44 -7.19 8.45
N ALA A 36 0.70 -7.52 7.19
CA ALA A 36 1.78 -6.90 6.42
C ALA A 36 1.51 -5.42 6.14
N LEU A 37 0.25 -5.05 5.88
CA LEU A 37 -0.16 -3.65 5.77
C LEU A 37 0.07 -2.90 7.08
N ASP A 38 -0.37 -3.46 8.22
CA ASP A 38 -0.15 -2.85 9.54
C ASP A 38 1.34 -2.69 9.83
N ASP A 39 2.13 -3.74 9.61
CA ASP A 39 3.58 -3.71 9.84
C ASP A 39 4.31 -2.68 8.96
N TRP A 40 3.81 -2.37 7.76
CA TRP A 40 4.40 -1.35 6.88
C TRP A 40 3.93 0.07 7.23
N TYR A 41 2.62 0.26 7.43
CA TYR A 41 2.02 1.58 7.59
C TYR A 41 2.07 2.11 9.03
N LEU A 42 2.16 1.23 10.03
CA LEU A 42 2.30 1.61 11.46
C LEU A 42 3.76 1.61 11.94
N ALA A 43 4.72 1.27 11.09
CA ALA A 43 6.14 1.35 11.44
C ALA A 43 6.59 2.80 11.63
N ASP A 44 7.33 3.06 12.72
CA ASP A 44 7.91 4.39 13.02
C ASP A 44 8.84 4.87 11.89
N LYS A 45 9.55 3.94 11.25
CA LYS A 45 10.39 4.18 10.08
C LYS A 45 10.03 3.20 8.97
N LYS A 46 9.72 3.73 7.78
CA LYS A 46 9.46 2.93 6.57
C LYS A 46 10.77 2.43 5.97
N ASP A 47 11.29 1.36 6.54
CA ASP A 47 12.51 0.70 6.09
C ASP A 47 12.17 -0.56 5.28
N TYR A 48 12.34 -0.48 3.95
CA TYR A 48 11.97 -1.57 3.06
C TYR A 48 12.81 -2.82 3.29
N GLN A 49 14.08 -2.68 3.67
CA GLN A 49 14.93 -3.83 3.89
C GLN A 49 14.39 -4.67 5.06
N VAL A 50 14.13 -4.03 6.20
CA VAL A 50 13.52 -4.67 7.37
C VAL A 50 12.17 -5.30 7.06
N PHE A 51 11.34 -4.61 6.28
CA PHE A 51 10.04 -5.14 5.86
C PHE A 51 10.18 -6.40 4.98
N SER A 52 11.07 -6.36 4.00
CA SER A 52 11.27 -7.48 3.06
C SER A 52 11.86 -8.72 3.73
N GLU A 53 12.71 -8.55 4.75
CA GLU A 53 13.25 -9.65 5.55
C GLU A 53 12.17 -10.31 6.42
N LYS A 54 11.20 -9.53 6.91
CA LYS A 54 10.06 -10.04 7.69
C LYS A 54 9.09 -10.87 6.85
N TYR A 55 9.00 -10.57 5.56
CA TYR A 55 8.07 -11.18 4.61
C TYR A 55 8.82 -11.75 3.40
N PRO A 56 9.58 -12.84 3.51
CA PRO A 56 10.35 -13.34 2.37
C PRO A 56 9.45 -13.77 1.21
N MET A 57 9.64 -13.14 0.05
CA MET A 57 8.94 -13.44 -1.21
C MET A 57 9.92 -13.97 -2.26
N ASN A 58 9.45 -14.86 -3.13
CA ASN A 58 10.24 -15.46 -4.19
C ASN A 58 9.89 -14.80 -5.55
N GLY A 59 9.55 -15.60 -6.56
CA GLY A 59 9.18 -15.14 -7.89
C GLY A 59 7.96 -14.23 -7.94
N GLU A 60 7.12 -14.25 -6.90
CA GLU A 60 5.86 -13.51 -6.83
C GLU A 60 6.05 -11.99 -7.00
N LEU A 61 7.21 -11.43 -6.61
CA LEU A 61 7.49 -10.01 -6.78
C LEU A 61 7.50 -9.58 -8.25
N LYS A 62 7.98 -10.45 -9.15
CA LYS A 62 8.12 -10.15 -10.59
C LYS A 62 6.77 -10.05 -11.30
N GLU A 63 5.72 -10.60 -10.70
CA GLU A 63 4.38 -10.69 -11.30
C GLU A 63 3.50 -9.46 -11.00
N GLN A 64 3.97 -8.51 -10.19
CA GLN A 64 3.11 -7.41 -9.70
C GLN A 64 3.23 -6.11 -10.52
N LYS A 65 4.23 -5.99 -11.41
CA LYS A 65 4.46 -4.75 -12.18
C LYS A 65 3.24 -4.31 -12.97
N ASP A 66 2.60 -5.24 -13.69
CA ASP A 66 1.41 -4.93 -14.50
C ASP A 66 0.24 -4.48 -13.64
N LYS A 67 0.09 -5.03 -12.42
CA LYS A 67 -0.95 -4.60 -11.48
C LYS A 67 -0.69 -3.19 -10.98
N ILE A 68 0.56 -2.84 -10.72
CA ILE A 68 0.97 -1.47 -10.33
C ILE A 68 0.64 -0.49 -11.44
N ILE A 69 1.03 -0.80 -12.68
CA ILE A 69 0.73 0.04 -13.84
C ILE A 69 -0.78 0.20 -14.02
N ALA A 70 -1.56 -0.88 -13.88
CA ALA A 70 -3.02 -0.82 -13.98
C ALA A 70 -3.65 0.08 -12.89
N MET A 71 -3.20 -0.02 -11.65
CA MET A 71 -3.67 0.85 -10.56
C MET A 71 -3.26 2.31 -10.78
N ARG A 72 -2.05 2.55 -11.29
CA ARG A 72 -1.56 3.90 -11.61
C ARG A 72 -2.42 4.55 -12.70
N ASN A 73 -2.64 3.83 -13.81
CA ASN A 73 -3.49 4.29 -14.90
C ASN A 73 -4.91 4.58 -14.41
N TRP A 74 -5.46 3.72 -13.55
CA TRP A 74 -6.77 3.95 -12.94
C TRP A 74 -6.79 5.22 -12.08
N CYS A 75 -5.78 5.45 -11.24
CA CYS A 75 -5.64 6.68 -10.44
C CYS A 75 -5.58 7.93 -11.33
N ASP A 76 -4.82 7.88 -12.43
CA ASP A 76 -4.65 9.00 -13.35
C ASP A 76 -5.97 9.31 -14.10
N VAL A 77 -6.70 8.29 -14.56
CA VAL A 77 -8.03 8.44 -15.18
C VAL A 77 -9.05 9.03 -14.21
N MET A 78 -9.05 8.52 -12.98
CA MET A 78 -9.98 8.98 -11.93
C MET A 78 -9.58 10.34 -11.34
N LYS A 79 -8.45 10.93 -11.77
CA LYS A 79 -7.88 12.17 -11.25
C LYS A 79 -7.75 12.16 -9.73
N ILE A 80 -7.43 11.01 -9.15
CA ILE A 80 -7.24 10.88 -7.70
C ILE A 80 -6.01 11.71 -7.32
N ARG A 81 -6.24 12.83 -6.61
CA ARG A 81 -5.19 13.82 -6.29
C ARG A 81 -4.33 13.42 -5.09
N ALA A 82 -4.81 12.53 -4.22
CA ALA A 82 -4.07 11.97 -3.09
C ALA A 82 -4.65 10.61 -2.64
N THR A 83 -3.79 9.73 -2.12
CA THR A 83 -4.18 8.47 -1.46
C THR A 83 -3.29 8.23 -0.23
N PRO A 84 -3.79 7.65 0.87
CA PRO A 84 -5.12 7.05 0.96
C PRO A 84 -6.21 8.08 1.18
N THR A 85 -7.26 8.01 0.37
CA THR A 85 -8.55 8.64 0.68
C THR A 85 -9.28 7.69 1.61
N ILE A 86 -9.24 7.98 2.91
CA ILE A 86 -9.91 7.15 3.93
C ILE A 86 -11.27 7.77 4.21
N TYR A 87 -12.31 6.95 4.14
CA TYR A 87 -13.66 7.32 4.55
C TYR A 87 -13.99 6.69 5.90
N VAL A 88 -14.40 7.51 6.88
CA VAL A 88 -14.93 7.07 8.17
C VAL A 88 -16.35 7.60 8.32
N ASN A 89 -17.33 6.71 8.52
CA ASN A 89 -18.76 7.07 8.58
C ASN A 89 -19.27 7.91 7.38
N GLY A 90 -18.66 7.71 6.20
CA GLY A 90 -19.02 8.45 4.99
C GLY A 90 -18.37 9.83 4.83
N GLN A 91 -17.49 10.25 5.76
CA GLN A 91 -16.71 11.47 5.64
C GLN A 91 -15.27 11.16 5.21
N GLU A 92 -14.78 11.90 4.21
CA GLU A 92 -13.41 11.83 3.71
C GLU A 92 -12.44 12.48 4.71
N LEU A 93 -11.40 11.75 5.10
CA LEU A 93 -10.35 12.30 5.96
C LEU A 93 -9.40 13.20 5.16
N PRO A 94 -8.97 14.35 5.71
CA PRO A 94 -8.03 15.25 5.04
C PRO A 94 -6.70 14.57 4.74
N ASP A 95 -6.06 14.93 3.63
CA ASP A 95 -4.76 14.39 3.16
C ASP A 95 -3.63 14.45 4.20
N SER A 96 -3.73 15.33 5.20
CA SER A 96 -2.75 15.53 6.27
C SER A 96 -3.08 14.80 7.57
N TYR A 97 -4.01 13.83 7.57
CA TYR A 97 -4.43 13.19 8.81
C TYR A 97 -3.23 12.49 9.49
N ARG A 98 -3.07 12.74 10.78
CA ARG A 98 -2.09 12.01 11.58
C ARG A 98 -2.72 10.73 12.08
N ILE A 99 -1.98 9.62 12.11
CA ILE A 99 -2.47 8.33 12.64
C ILE A 99 -3.02 8.47 14.07
N SER A 100 -2.52 9.43 14.85
CA SER A 100 -3.04 9.79 16.18
C SER A 100 -4.50 10.27 16.16
N GLU A 101 -4.96 10.88 15.07
CA GLU A 101 -6.31 11.44 14.93
C GLU A 101 -7.34 10.35 14.58
N LEU A 102 -6.90 9.20 14.05
CA LEU A 102 -7.76 8.05 13.80
C LEU A 102 -8.28 7.40 15.09
N LYS A 103 -7.58 7.56 16.22
CA LYS A 103 -8.03 7.04 17.51
C LYS A 103 -9.30 7.71 18.04
N ASN A 104 -9.66 8.89 17.54
CA ASN A 104 -10.85 9.62 17.99
C ASN A 104 -12.13 9.22 17.26
N PHE A 105 -12.03 8.31 16.28
CA PHE A 105 -13.16 7.83 15.50
C PHE A 105 -13.64 6.42 15.90
N PHE A 106 -12.94 5.75 16.82
CA PHE A 106 -13.25 4.41 17.33
C PHE A 106 -13.36 4.39 18.85
#